data_AF-A0AAP7ICC9-F1
#
_entry.id   AF-A0AAP7ICC9-F1
#
_cell.length_a   1.000
_cell.length_b   1.000
_cell.length_c   1.000
_cell.angle_alpha   90.00
_cell.angle_beta   90.00
_cell.angle_gamma   90.00
#
_symmetry.space_group_name_H-M   'P 1'
#
loop_
_entity.id
_entity.type
_entity.pdbx_description
1 polymer ?
#
loop_
_entity_poly.entity_id
_entity_poly.type
_entity_poly.pdbx_seq_one_letter_code
_entity_poly.pdbx_strand_id
1 'polypeptide(L)'
;MNHIYSNFYTTNNKITDLKPYILGIVLHDDAENYAAKDYIDWLNNRIEKNELEKGWASVYVDQHTCYWFHPTEYVEWHCGNVYANTHFIGVERCQSKRDGVLTDQEFMKNEEVSFWVAALLLKKYNLPVNRSTVRIHKEFFETECPDRAWKIHLEDAQTNSESILKLKDYFISRIQGYYNKVVDSELENMG
;
A
#
# COMPACT_ATOMS: atom_id res chain seq x y z
N MET A 1 4.94 -15.61 -5.44
CA MET A 1 4.13 -14.39 -5.59
C MET A 1 4.05 -14.05 -7.06
N ASN A 2 2.89 -13.67 -7.58
CA ASN A 2 2.77 -13.19 -8.96
C ASN A 2 2.91 -11.66 -8.99
N HIS A 3 3.86 -11.13 -9.77
CA HIS A 3 4.00 -9.69 -9.97
C HIS A 3 3.45 -9.30 -11.34
N ILE A 4 2.60 -8.30 -11.38
CA ILE A 4 2.08 -7.73 -12.63
C ILE A 4 2.46 -6.26 -12.66
N TYR A 5 3.08 -5.81 -13.73
CA TYR A 5 3.47 -4.42 -13.94
C TYR A 5 2.60 -3.80 -15.03
N SER A 6 2.10 -2.59 -14.79
CA SER A 6 1.43 -1.82 -15.83
C SER A 6 2.40 -1.40 -16.95
N ASN A 7 1.86 -0.85 -18.03
CA ASN A 7 2.64 -0.24 -19.11
C ASN A 7 3.44 1.00 -18.66
N PHE A 8 3.15 1.60 -17.51
CA PHE A 8 3.93 2.73 -17.00
C PHE A 8 5.35 2.33 -16.61
N TYR A 9 5.65 1.04 -16.41
CA TYR A 9 7.01 0.56 -16.18
C TYR A 9 7.86 0.43 -17.46
N THR A 10 7.22 0.33 -18.63
CA THR A 10 7.92 0.14 -19.92
C THR A 10 7.86 1.36 -20.83
N THR A 11 6.95 2.30 -20.56
CA THR A 11 6.76 3.51 -21.35
C THR A 11 7.41 4.73 -20.69
N ASN A 12 7.81 5.72 -21.49
CA ASN A 12 8.31 7.01 -20.99
C ASN A 12 7.20 7.94 -20.50
N ASN A 13 5.93 7.63 -20.80
CA ASN A 13 4.80 8.43 -20.34
C ASN A 13 4.47 8.06 -18.89
N LYS A 14 4.41 9.04 -18.01
CA LYS A 14 4.10 8.86 -16.57
C LYS A 14 2.95 9.77 -16.22
N ILE A 15 2.09 9.33 -15.31
CA ILE A 15 0.88 10.09 -14.93
C ILE A 15 1.26 11.39 -14.23
N THR A 16 2.31 11.33 -13.42
CA THR A 16 2.73 12.39 -12.49
C THR A 16 4.23 12.63 -12.60
N ASP A 17 4.70 13.67 -11.89
CA ASP A 17 6.12 13.95 -11.72
C ASP A 17 6.77 13.01 -10.69
N LEU A 18 8.11 12.99 -10.69
CA LEU A 18 8.90 12.29 -9.69
C LEU A 18 8.65 12.85 -8.28
N LYS A 19 8.68 11.96 -7.29
CA LYS A 19 8.77 12.35 -5.88
C LYS A 19 10.13 13.04 -5.65
N PRO A 20 10.19 14.15 -4.89
CA PRO A 20 11.47 14.80 -4.58
C PRO A 20 12.38 13.88 -3.74
N TYR A 21 11.79 13.09 -2.85
CA TYR A 21 12.43 12.01 -2.09
C TYR A 21 11.36 11.08 -1.51
N ILE A 22 11.73 9.81 -1.29
CA ILE A 22 10.85 8.80 -0.68
C ILE A 22 11.19 8.70 0.80
N LEU A 23 10.18 8.92 1.66
CA LEU A 23 10.31 8.88 3.11
C LEU A 23 9.82 7.57 3.74
N GLY A 24 9.05 6.78 2.99
CA GLY A 24 8.45 5.57 3.52
C GLY A 24 7.26 5.10 2.71
N ILE A 25 6.41 4.36 3.39
CA ILE A 25 5.20 3.74 2.84
C ILE A 25 3.97 4.11 3.68
N VAL A 26 2.81 4.11 3.04
CA VAL A 26 1.50 4.11 3.71
C VAL A 26 0.79 2.82 3.36
N LEU A 27 0.44 2.02 4.37
CA LEU A 27 -0.39 0.82 4.19
C LEU A 27 -1.87 1.21 4.29
N HIS A 28 -2.60 0.89 3.24
CA HIS A 28 -4.03 1.16 3.07
C HIS A 28 -4.84 -0.13 3.04
N ASP A 29 -6.12 0.01 3.33
CA ASP A 29 -7.14 -1.02 3.13
C ASP A 29 -8.06 -0.52 2.02
N ASP A 30 -8.19 -1.29 0.95
CA ASP A 30 -8.83 -0.82 -0.28
C ASP A 30 -10.34 -0.55 -0.15
N ALA A 31 -10.94 -1.06 0.93
CA ALA A 31 -12.36 -1.01 1.29
C ALA A 31 -13.30 -1.68 0.27
N GLU A 32 -12.74 -2.47 -0.66
CA GLU A 32 -13.47 -3.08 -1.75
C GLU A 32 -13.42 -4.62 -1.68
N ASN A 33 -14.05 -5.28 -2.65
CA ASN A 33 -13.99 -6.73 -2.84
C ASN A 33 -13.02 -7.14 -3.95
N TYR A 34 -12.28 -6.18 -4.51
CA TYR A 34 -11.40 -6.36 -5.65
C TYR A 34 -10.13 -7.08 -5.24
N ALA A 35 -9.79 -8.16 -5.94
CA ALA A 35 -8.45 -8.73 -5.89
C ALA A 35 -7.45 -7.79 -6.61
N ALA A 36 -6.15 -7.96 -6.40
CA ALA A 36 -5.14 -7.06 -6.96
C ALA A 36 -5.18 -7.01 -8.50
N LYS A 37 -5.58 -8.10 -9.16
CA LYS A 37 -5.76 -8.15 -10.63
C LYS A 37 -6.94 -7.33 -11.12
N ASP A 38 -8.01 -7.20 -10.34
CA ASP A 38 -9.21 -6.46 -10.73
C ASP A 38 -8.91 -4.96 -10.88
N TYR A 39 -7.90 -4.47 -10.15
CA TYR A 39 -7.43 -3.09 -10.25
C TYR A 39 -6.80 -2.73 -11.60
N ILE A 40 -6.41 -3.72 -12.42
CA ILE A 40 -5.90 -3.46 -13.78
C ILE A 40 -6.99 -2.79 -14.62
N ASP A 41 -8.15 -3.44 -14.73
CA ASP A 41 -9.27 -2.92 -15.53
C ASP A 41 -9.90 -1.70 -14.86
N TRP A 42 -9.98 -1.69 -13.52
CA TRP A 42 -10.50 -0.55 -12.77
C TRP A 42 -9.69 0.73 -13.02
N LEU A 43 -8.36 0.66 -12.91
CA LEU A 43 -7.49 1.83 -13.12
C LEU A 43 -7.42 2.25 -14.60
N ASN A 44 -7.44 1.31 -15.53
CA ASN A 44 -7.56 1.63 -16.96
C ASN A 44 -8.86 2.39 -17.24
N ASN A 45 -9.98 1.96 -16.65
CA ASN A 45 -11.26 2.66 -16.79
C ASN A 45 -11.24 4.07 -16.16
N ARG A 46 -10.54 4.24 -15.04
CA ARG A 46 -10.31 5.58 -14.44
C ARG A 46 -9.52 6.49 -15.37
N ILE A 47 -8.48 5.98 -16.03
CA ILE A 47 -7.69 6.74 -17.01
C ILE A 47 -8.57 7.16 -18.18
N GLU A 48 -9.32 6.22 -18.78
CA GLU A 48 -10.20 6.49 -19.92
C GLU A 48 -11.26 7.54 -19.63
N LYS A 49 -11.80 7.55 -18.40
CA LYS A 49 -12.79 8.51 -17.95
C LYS A 49 -12.20 9.81 -17.40
N ASN A 50 -10.87 9.93 -17.33
CA ASN A 50 -10.17 11.04 -16.70
C ASN A 50 -10.65 11.27 -15.24
N GLU A 51 -10.62 10.20 -14.44
CA GLU A 51 -11.11 10.18 -13.05
C GLU A 51 -10.05 9.76 -12.02
N LEU A 52 -8.76 9.82 -12.39
CA LEU A 52 -7.68 9.45 -11.49
C LEU A 52 -7.62 10.36 -10.25
N GLU A 53 -8.15 11.58 -10.32
CA GLU A 53 -8.24 12.53 -9.19
C GLU A 53 -9.05 12.00 -8.00
N LYS A 54 -9.89 10.97 -8.23
CA LYS A 54 -10.61 10.28 -7.13
C LYS A 54 -9.73 9.33 -6.33
N GLY A 55 -8.48 9.16 -6.73
CA GLY A 55 -7.41 8.51 -5.97
C GLY A 55 -6.93 7.19 -6.57
N TRP A 56 -5.64 6.94 -6.37
CA TRP A 56 -4.94 5.73 -6.77
C TRP A 56 -3.62 5.60 -6.01
N ALA A 57 -3.17 4.35 -5.83
CA ALA A 57 -1.89 4.00 -5.23
C ALA A 57 -0.96 3.33 -6.26
N SER A 58 0.32 3.26 -5.95
CA SER A 58 1.32 2.65 -6.81
C SER A 58 1.21 1.13 -6.82
N VAL A 59 0.76 0.54 -5.71
CA VAL A 59 0.78 -0.91 -5.48
C VAL A 59 -0.55 -1.40 -4.91
N TYR A 60 -1.08 -2.48 -5.48
CA TYR A 60 -2.27 -3.20 -5.03
C TYR A 60 -1.90 -4.65 -4.76
N VAL A 61 -2.25 -5.19 -3.59
CA VAL A 61 -1.76 -6.51 -3.17
C VAL A 61 -2.82 -7.39 -2.52
N ASP A 62 -2.88 -8.64 -2.98
CA ASP A 62 -3.62 -9.75 -2.37
C ASP A 62 -2.66 -10.91 -2.03
N GLN A 63 -3.19 -12.02 -1.48
CA GLN A 63 -2.40 -13.17 -1.05
C GLN A 63 -1.49 -13.75 -2.17
N HIS A 64 -1.86 -13.58 -3.43
CA HIS A 64 -1.23 -14.27 -4.56
C HIS A 64 -0.63 -13.32 -5.59
N THR A 65 -1.06 -12.06 -5.61
CA THR A 65 -0.70 -11.08 -6.62
C THR A 65 -0.29 -9.75 -6.01
N CYS A 66 0.80 -9.19 -6.52
CA CYS A 66 1.15 -7.80 -6.38
C CYS A 66 1.02 -7.14 -7.75
N TYR A 67 0.07 -6.20 -7.88
CA TYR A 67 -0.08 -5.37 -9.06
C TYR A 67 0.58 -4.01 -8.83
N TRP A 68 1.59 -3.73 -9.65
CA TRP A 68 2.34 -2.50 -9.68
C TRP A 68 1.75 -1.58 -10.75
N PHE A 69 0.89 -0.67 -10.32
CA PHE A 69 0.18 0.24 -11.22
C PHE A 69 1.06 1.35 -11.75
N HIS A 70 1.89 1.99 -10.92
CA HIS A 70 2.76 3.07 -11.36
C HIS A 70 4.11 2.99 -10.64
N PRO A 71 5.24 3.31 -11.31
CA PRO A 71 6.56 3.27 -10.66
C PRO A 71 6.61 4.12 -9.40
N THR A 72 7.14 3.53 -8.33
CA THR A 72 7.03 4.05 -6.96
C THR A 72 7.86 5.31 -6.70
N GLU A 73 8.74 5.68 -7.63
CA GLU A 73 9.46 6.95 -7.62
C GLU A 73 8.63 8.16 -8.08
N TYR A 74 7.38 7.97 -8.53
CA TYR A 74 6.49 9.05 -8.97
C TYR A 74 5.38 9.34 -7.96
N VAL A 75 4.89 10.57 -7.97
CA VAL A 75 3.80 11.03 -7.08
C VAL A 75 2.53 10.23 -7.34
N GLU A 76 1.78 9.89 -6.30
CA GLU A 76 0.50 9.19 -6.40
C GLU A 76 -0.58 9.92 -5.59
N TRP A 77 -1.86 9.63 -5.81
CA TRP A 77 -2.96 10.34 -5.16
C TRP A 77 -3.72 9.41 -4.21
N HIS A 78 -3.06 8.95 -3.16
CA HIS A 78 -3.55 7.87 -2.29
C HIS A 78 -4.05 8.33 -0.92
N CYS A 79 -3.60 9.48 -0.43
CA CYS A 79 -3.83 9.89 0.96
C CYS A 79 -4.75 11.11 1.14
N GLY A 80 -5.23 11.73 0.06
CA GLY A 80 -5.95 13.01 0.16
C GLY A 80 -5.12 14.14 0.81
N ASN A 81 -3.80 13.96 0.89
CA ASN A 81 -2.86 14.85 1.55
C ASN A 81 -1.63 15.03 0.65
N VAL A 82 -1.34 16.27 0.26
CA VAL A 82 -0.26 16.60 -0.70
C VAL A 82 1.10 16.10 -0.22
N TYR A 83 1.41 16.26 1.07
CA TYR A 83 2.70 15.83 1.61
C TYR A 83 2.84 14.30 1.57
N ALA A 84 1.81 13.56 1.99
CA ALA A 84 1.82 12.11 1.95
C ALA A 84 1.97 11.58 0.50
N ASN A 85 1.14 12.09 -0.40
CA ASN A 85 1.12 11.77 -1.83
C ASN A 85 2.49 11.95 -2.52
N THR A 86 3.22 13.00 -2.12
CA THR A 86 4.49 13.38 -2.74
C THR A 86 5.72 12.69 -2.14
N HIS A 87 5.61 12.05 -0.97
CA HIS A 87 6.77 11.53 -0.25
C HIS A 87 6.67 10.07 0.21
N PHE A 88 5.46 9.50 0.27
CA PHE A 88 5.26 8.12 0.69
C PHE A 88 4.74 7.30 -0.48
N ILE A 89 5.02 6.00 -0.44
CA ILE A 89 4.51 5.02 -1.40
C ILE A 89 3.21 4.43 -0.87
N GLY A 90 2.14 4.45 -1.66
CA GLY A 90 0.86 3.82 -1.35
C GLY A 90 0.86 2.33 -1.67
N VAL A 91 0.47 1.51 -0.69
CA VAL A 91 0.23 0.07 -0.87
C VAL A 91 -1.18 -0.27 -0.36
N GLU A 92 -2.03 -0.70 -1.28
CA GLU A 92 -3.44 -1.06 -1.02
C GLU A 92 -3.58 -2.56 -0.76
N ARG A 93 -3.98 -2.93 0.46
CA ARG A 93 -4.37 -4.30 0.78
C ARG A 93 -5.76 -4.56 0.23
N CYS A 94 -5.80 -5.42 -0.77
CA CYS A 94 -7.00 -5.72 -1.54
C CYS A 94 -8.01 -6.56 -0.74
N GLN A 95 -9.28 -6.48 -1.14
CA GLN A 95 -10.40 -7.26 -0.59
C GLN A 95 -10.65 -6.98 0.91
N SER A 96 -10.46 -5.73 1.34
CA SER A 96 -10.48 -5.37 2.77
C SER A 96 -11.88 -5.01 3.30
N LYS A 97 -12.94 -5.08 2.50
CA LYS A 97 -14.29 -4.72 2.97
C LYS A 97 -14.72 -5.53 4.22
N ARG A 98 -15.23 -4.85 5.27
CA ARG A 98 -15.56 -5.43 6.60
C ARG A 98 -16.54 -6.61 6.60
N ASP A 99 -17.42 -6.65 5.62
CA ASP A 99 -18.34 -7.77 5.36
C ASP A 99 -18.25 -8.15 3.88
N GLY A 100 -17.01 -8.18 3.40
CA GLY A 100 -16.65 -8.46 2.02
C GLY A 100 -16.55 -9.94 1.71
N VAL A 101 -15.83 -10.23 0.63
CA VAL A 101 -15.62 -11.59 0.13
C VAL A 101 -14.66 -12.42 0.98
N LEU A 102 -13.88 -11.80 1.88
CA LEU A 102 -12.93 -12.47 2.75
C LEU A 102 -13.36 -12.41 4.22
N THR A 103 -13.16 -13.53 4.92
CA THR A 103 -13.13 -13.56 6.39
C THR A 103 -11.91 -12.79 6.92
N ASP A 104 -11.92 -12.41 8.20
CA ASP A 104 -10.77 -11.75 8.84
C ASP A 104 -9.48 -12.59 8.69
N GLN A 105 -9.57 -13.91 8.88
CA GLN A 105 -8.44 -14.82 8.75
C GLN A 105 -7.89 -14.91 7.32
N GLU A 106 -8.74 -14.76 6.31
CA GLU A 106 -8.31 -14.73 4.91
C GLU A 106 -7.70 -13.38 4.55
N PHE A 107 -8.31 -12.28 4.98
CA PHE A 107 -7.76 -10.93 4.78
C PHE A 107 -6.38 -10.78 5.43
N MET A 108 -6.16 -11.35 6.61
CA MET A 108 -4.84 -11.35 7.24
C MET A 108 -3.75 -12.02 6.38
N LYS A 109 -4.11 -12.91 5.44
CA LYS A 109 -3.14 -13.46 4.47
C LYS A 109 -2.74 -12.40 3.44
N ASN A 110 -3.65 -11.51 3.03
CA ASN A 110 -3.33 -10.33 2.21
C ASN A 110 -2.45 -9.35 3.01
N GLU A 111 -2.73 -9.15 4.31
CA GLU A 111 -1.87 -8.33 5.19
C GLU A 111 -0.42 -8.85 5.23
N GLU A 112 -0.21 -10.15 5.43
CA GLU A 112 1.15 -10.72 5.46
C GLU A 112 1.93 -10.45 4.17
N VAL A 113 1.28 -10.55 3.02
CA VAL A 113 1.93 -10.23 1.75
C VAL A 113 2.23 -8.74 1.65
N SER A 114 1.33 -7.86 2.11
CA SER A 114 1.59 -6.42 2.14
C SER A 114 2.78 -6.06 3.03
N PHE A 115 3.01 -6.78 4.14
CA PHE A 115 4.17 -6.57 5.01
C PHE A 115 5.47 -7.00 4.34
N TRP A 116 5.44 -8.07 3.55
CA TRP A 116 6.58 -8.47 2.71
C TRP A 116 6.84 -7.45 1.60
N VAL A 117 5.81 -6.98 0.89
CA VAL A 117 5.96 -5.91 -0.14
C VAL A 117 6.50 -4.62 0.47
N ALA A 118 6.00 -4.23 1.64
CA ALA A 118 6.51 -3.10 2.42
C ALA A 118 8.00 -3.26 2.76
N ALA A 119 8.41 -4.44 3.22
CA ALA A 119 9.80 -4.73 3.51
C ALA A 119 10.69 -4.61 2.26
N LEU A 120 10.23 -5.15 1.13
CA LEU A 120 10.92 -5.02 -0.15
C LEU A 120 11.10 -3.56 -0.57
N LEU A 121 10.04 -2.74 -0.48
CA LEU A 121 10.09 -1.32 -0.84
C LEU A 121 11.02 -0.53 0.09
N LEU A 122 10.90 -0.72 1.40
CA LEU A 122 11.81 -0.07 2.36
C LEU A 122 13.26 -0.46 2.09
N LYS A 123 13.52 -1.72 1.75
CA LYS A 123 14.86 -2.20 1.41
C LYS A 123 15.38 -1.57 0.11
N LYS A 124 14.56 -1.54 -0.95
CA LYS A 124 14.88 -0.92 -2.26
C LYS A 124 15.32 0.53 -2.12
N TYR A 125 14.70 1.28 -1.20
CA TYR A 125 15.00 2.68 -0.95
C TYR A 125 15.93 2.94 0.24
N ASN A 126 16.58 1.91 0.79
CA ASN A 126 17.47 2.00 1.94
C ASN A 126 16.84 2.70 3.18
N LEU A 127 15.55 2.45 3.41
CA LEU A 127 14.80 3.04 4.53
C LEU A 127 14.71 2.07 5.72
N PRO A 128 14.88 2.56 6.96
CA PRO A 128 14.69 1.73 8.16
C PRO A 128 13.22 1.34 8.33
N VAL A 129 12.94 0.25 9.04
CA VAL A 129 11.57 -0.12 9.44
C VAL A 129 11.26 0.49 10.80
N ASN A 130 10.52 1.61 10.83
CA ASN A 130 10.15 2.29 12.09
C ASN A 130 8.90 3.16 11.91
N ARG A 131 8.51 3.89 12.96
CA ARG A 131 7.30 4.73 12.99
C ARG A 131 7.34 5.93 12.03
N SER A 132 8.50 6.35 11.52
CA SER A 132 8.58 7.45 10.55
C SER A 132 8.44 6.96 9.10
N THR A 133 8.82 5.71 8.82
CA THR A 133 8.81 5.13 7.47
C THR A 133 7.63 4.20 7.20
N VAL A 134 7.03 3.62 8.23
CA VAL A 134 5.79 2.83 8.14
C VAL A 134 4.65 3.66 8.69
N ARG A 135 3.74 4.08 7.81
CA ARG A 135 2.64 5.00 8.12
C ARG A 135 1.28 4.41 7.76
N ILE A 136 0.21 5.02 8.27
CA ILE A 136 -1.19 4.70 7.93
C ILE A 136 -1.97 5.95 7.54
N HIS A 137 -3.04 5.79 6.75
CA HIS A 137 -3.78 6.92 6.16
C HIS A 137 -4.41 7.85 7.22
N LYS A 138 -4.96 7.29 8.31
CA LYS A 138 -5.43 8.03 9.50
C LYS A 138 -4.45 9.07 10.07
N GLU A 139 -3.15 9.00 9.78
CA GLU A 139 -2.17 10.01 10.20
C GLU A 139 -2.19 11.30 9.36
N PHE A 140 -2.77 11.26 8.16
CA PHE A 140 -2.66 12.33 7.16
C PHE A 140 -4.00 12.96 6.79
N PHE A 141 -5.10 12.25 7.02
CA PHE A 141 -6.44 12.67 6.63
C PHE A 141 -7.49 12.12 7.61
N GLU A 142 -8.64 12.78 7.71
CA GLU A 142 -9.78 12.30 8.48
C GLU A 142 -10.49 11.20 7.67
N THR A 143 -10.18 9.94 7.99
CA THR A 143 -10.64 8.76 7.25
C THR A 143 -10.75 7.54 8.16
N GLU A 144 -11.47 6.51 7.69
CA GLU A 144 -11.47 5.19 8.31
C GLU A 144 -10.31 4.28 7.87
N CYS A 145 -9.60 4.64 6.81
CA CYS A 145 -8.49 3.82 6.32
C CYS A 145 -7.28 3.81 7.29
N PRO A 146 -6.70 2.64 7.63
CA PRO A 146 -7.05 1.29 7.16
C PRO A 146 -8.14 0.62 8.02
N ASP A 147 -9.34 0.47 7.45
CA ASP A 147 -10.56 0.17 8.19
C ASP A 147 -10.64 -1.27 8.72
N ARG A 148 -10.22 -2.26 7.91
CA ARG A 148 -10.28 -3.69 8.24
C ARG A 148 -9.22 -4.08 9.23
N ALA A 149 -8.00 -3.62 9.00
CA ALA A 149 -6.88 -3.82 9.93
C ALA A 149 -7.17 -3.14 11.27
N TRP A 150 -7.81 -1.95 11.26
CA TRP A 150 -8.24 -1.28 12.48
C TRP A 150 -9.23 -2.14 13.28
N LYS A 151 -10.27 -2.68 12.62
CA LYS A 151 -11.23 -3.61 13.25
C LYS A 151 -10.54 -4.82 13.85
N ILE A 152 -9.71 -5.53 13.06
CA ILE A 152 -9.12 -6.82 13.47
C ILE A 152 -8.14 -6.65 14.63
N HIS A 153 -7.26 -5.66 14.57
CA HIS A 153 -6.13 -5.55 15.51
C HIS A 153 -6.42 -4.64 16.70
N LEU A 154 -7.44 -3.77 16.59
CA LEU A 154 -7.79 -2.80 17.62
C LEU A 154 -9.25 -2.87 18.09
N GLU A 155 -10.07 -3.78 17.56
CA GLU A 155 -11.48 -3.96 17.96
C GLU A 155 -12.28 -2.65 17.88
N ASP A 156 -12.09 -1.89 16.80
CA ASP A 156 -12.76 -0.60 16.59
C ASP A 156 -12.50 0.44 17.70
N ALA A 157 -11.31 0.38 18.31
CA ALA A 157 -10.87 1.39 19.25
C ALA A 157 -11.02 2.82 18.69
N GLN A 158 -11.30 3.78 19.57
CA GLN A 158 -11.35 5.19 19.22
C GLN A 158 -10.05 5.61 18.51
N THR A 159 -10.17 6.35 17.41
CA THR A 159 -9.01 6.91 16.72
C THR A 159 -8.36 8.00 17.59
N ASN A 160 -7.17 7.72 18.08
CA ASN A 160 -6.32 8.63 18.85
C ASN A 160 -4.84 8.25 18.62
N SER A 161 -3.92 9.04 19.18
CA SER A 161 -2.49 8.80 18.99
C SER A 161 -2.02 7.43 19.49
N GLU A 162 -2.62 6.90 20.57
CA GLU A 162 -2.24 5.60 21.13
C GLU A 162 -2.69 4.45 20.22
N SER A 163 -3.94 4.47 19.76
CA SER A 163 -4.47 3.44 18.85
C SER A 163 -3.75 3.45 17.50
N ILE A 164 -3.42 4.63 16.97
CA ILE A 164 -2.58 4.78 15.77
C ILE A 164 -1.21 4.13 15.98
N LEU A 165 -0.55 4.44 17.10
CA LEU A 165 0.78 3.87 17.39
C LEU A 165 0.71 2.35 17.57
N LYS A 166 -0.33 1.83 18.22
CA LYS A 166 -0.51 0.39 18.43
C LYS A 166 -0.61 -0.38 17.11
N LEU A 167 -1.41 0.12 16.15
CA LEU A 167 -1.51 -0.53 14.83
C LEU A 167 -0.20 -0.42 14.04
N LYS A 168 0.44 0.75 14.06
CA LYS A 168 1.74 0.94 13.40
C LYS A 168 2.81 0.03 13.96
N ASP A 169 2.89 -0.13 15.28
CA ASP A 169 3.87 -1.00 15.92
C ASP A 169 3.65 -2.47 15.54
N TYR A 170 2.39 -2.89 15.40
CA TYR A 170 2.07 -4.19 14.84
C TYR A 170 2.60 -4.34 13.41
N PHE A 171 2.30 -3.40 12.51
CA PHE A 171 2.82 -3.42 11.13
C PHE A 171 4.35 -3.42 11.09
N ILE A 172 5.00 -2.56 11.87
CA ILE A 172 6.47 -2.48 11.97
C ILE A 172 7.05 -3.83 12.41
N SER A 173 6.47 -4.46 13.43
CA SER A 173 6.92 -5.78 13.90
C SER A 173 6.84 -6.85 12.81
N ARG A 174 5.73 -6.89 12.06
CA ARG A 174 5.55 -7.82 10.93
C ARG A 174 6.55 -7.54 9.81
N ILE A 175 6.64 -6.29 9.35
CA ILE A 175 7.54 -5.86 8.27
C ILE A 175 9.01 -6.14 8.63
N GLN A 176 9.42 -5.87 9.86
CA GLN A 176 10.79 -6.12 10.33
C GLN A 176 11.18 -7.60 10.21
N GLY A 177 10.22 -8.52 10.42
CA GLY A 177 10.40 -9.96 10.25
C GLY A 177 10.73 -10.38 8.81
N TYR A 178 10.27 -9.61 7.82
CA TYR A 178 10.56 -9.81 6.40
C TYR A 178 11.79 -9.03 5.95
N TYR A 179 11.98 -7.80 6.43
CA TYR A 179 13.06 -6.89 6.03
C TYR A 179 14.47 -7.49 6.17
N ASN A 180 14.67 -8.31 7.21
CA ASN A 180 15.94 -8.98 7.47
C ASN A 180 16.17 -10.21 6.58
N LYS A 181 15.13 -10.67 5.86
CA LYS A 181 15.14 -11.87 5.01
C LYS A 181 15.10 -11.54 3.52
N VAL A 182 14.83 -10.28 3.16
CA VAL A 182 14.87 -9.82 1.76
C VAL A 182 16.25 -10.10 1.18
N VAL A 183 16.27 -10.81 0.04
CA VAL A 183 17.50 -11.10 -0.72
C VAL A 183 17.58 -10.26 -1.99
N ASP A 184 18.79 -10.04 -2.50
CA ASP A 184 19.03 -9.14 -3.66
C ASP A 184 18.23 -9.56 -4.91
N SER A 185 18.06 -10.86 -5.13
CA SER A 185 17.27 -11.37 -6.26
C SER A 185 15.78 -11.01 -6.18
N GLU A 186 15.23 -10.78 -4.98
CA GLU A 186 13.85 -10.28 -4.86
C GLU A 186 13.78 -8.81 -5.26
N LEU A 187 14.82 -8.02 -4.95
CA LEU A 187 14.89 -6.59 -5.30
C LEU A 187 15.07 -6.37 -6.81
N GLU A 188 15.91 -7.17 -7.46
CA GLU A 188 16.13 -7.12 -8.91
C GLU A 188 14.84 -7.37 -9.72
N ASN A 189 13.90 -8.13 -9.15
CA ASN A 189 12.62 -8.47 -9.79
C ASN A 189 11.50 -7.44 -9.57
N MET A 190 11.76 -6.34 -8.84
CA MET A 190 10.74 -5.34 -8.48
C MET A 190 10.45 -4.26 -9.54
N GLY A 191 11.10 -4.33 -10.71
CA GLY A 191 10.96 -3.31 -11.76
C GLY A 191 11.71 -2.02 -11.47
#